data_AF-A0A751XTJ8-F1
#
_entry.id   AF-A0A751XTJ8-F1
#
_cell.length_a   1.000
_cell.length_b   1.000
_cell.length_c   1.000
_cell.angle_alpha   90.00
_cell.angle_beta   90.00
_cell.angle_gamma   90.00
#
_symmetry.space_group_name_H-M   'P 1'
#
loop_
_entity.id
_entity.type
_entity.pdbx_description
1 polymer ?
#
loop_
_entity_poly.entity_id
_entity_poly.type
_entity_poly.pdbx_seq_one_letter_code
_entity_poly.pdbx_strand_id
1 'polypeptide(L)' 'FCRAWIYRLIKNNSFPAPVKTGERSIAFIESEVDQWIDEKIFYSRNQAA' A
#
# COMPACT_ATOMS: atom_id res chain seq x y z
N PHE A 1 8.30 2.04 -10.12
CA PHE A 1 8.33 1.41 -8.79
C PHE A 1 8.58 -0.08 -8.95
N CYS A 2 9.75 -0.56 -8.55
CA CYS A 2 10.08 -1.99 -8.60
C CYS A 2 9.35 -2.74 -7.47
N ARG A 3 9.03 -4.03 -7.69
CA ARG A 3 8.32 -4.90 -6.71
C ARG A 3 8.93 -4.85 -5.30
N ALA A 4 10.25 -4.68 -5.19
CA ALA A 4 10.97 -4.59 -3.92
C ALA A 4 10.52 -3.43 -3.03
N TRP A 5 10.00 -2.34 -3.62
CA TRP A 5 9.61 -1.14 -2.86
C TRP A 5 8.29 -1.35 -2.10
N ILE A 6 7.35 -2.11 -2.66
CA ILE A 6 6.09 -2.48 -2.01
C ILE A 6 6.38 -3.30 -0.74
N TYR A 7 7.29 -4.29 -0.83
CA TYR A 7 7.67 -5.08 0.35
C TYR A 7 8.37 -4.25 1.44
N ARG A 8 9.12 -3.20 1.06
CA ARG A 8 9.68 -2.24 2.05
C ARG A 8 8.58 -1.43 2.73
N LEU A 9 7.58 -0.98 1.99
CA LEU A 9 6.44 -0.25 2.56
C LEU A 9 5.60 -1.13 3.49
N ILE A 10 5.36 -2.40 3.11
CA ILE A 10 4.70 -3.39 3.95
C ILE A 10 5.48 -3.58 5.26
N LYS A 11 6.81 -3.71 5.20
CA LYS A 11 7.66 -3.80 6.41
C LYS A 11 7.55 -2.56 7.29
N ASN A 12 7.40 -1.39 6.69
CA ASN A 12 7.24 -0.12 7.41
C ASN A 12 5.80 0.16 7.85
N ASN A 13 4.88 -0.81 7.76
CA ASN A 13 3.43 -0.64 8.03
C ASN A 13 2.82 0.57 7.32
N SER A 14 3.39 0.96 6.17
CA SER A 14 3.01 2.14 5.40
C SER A 14 2.29 1.76 4.11
N PHE A 15 1.87 0.50 3.96
CA PHE A 15 1.10 -0.05 2.84
C PHE A 15 0.23 -1.20 3.38
N PRO A 16 -0.97 -1.43 2.82
CA PRO A 16 -1.87 -2.50 3.26
C PRO A 16 -1.19 -3.87 3.36
N ALA A 17 -1.53 -4.61 4.41
CA ALA A 17 -0.95 -5.92 4.64
C ALA A 17 -1.48 -6.92 3.58
N PRO A 18 -0.60 -7.73 2.97
CA PRO A 18 -1.03 -8.74 2.01
C PRO A 18 -1.84 -9.85 2.71
N VAL A 19 -2.98 -10.21 2.12
CA VAL A 19 -3.80 -11.35 2.54
C VAL A 19 -3.38 -12.57 1.75
N LYS A 20 -3.04 -13.66 2.44
CA LYS A 20 -2.71 -14.94 1.79
C LYS A 20 -3.99 -15.55 1.21
N THR A 21 -4.06 -15.64 -0.12
CA THR A 21 -5.20 -16.25 -0.84
C THR A 21 -4.87 -17.68 -1.29
N GLY A 22 -3.58 -18.03 -1.40
CA GLY A 22 -3.14 -19.39 -1.72
C GLY A 22 -1.68 -19.63 -1.36
N GLU A 23 -1.18 -20.83 -1.64
CA GLU A 23 0.16 -21.28 -1.22
C GLU A 23 1.29 -20.39 -1.76
N ARG A 24 1.12 -19.83 -2.96
CA ARG A 24 2.06 -18.89 -3.60
C ARG A 24 1.42 -17.56 -3.98
N SER A 25 0.19 -17.31 -3.52
CA SER A 25 -0.62 -16.17 -3.96
C SER A 25 -0.96 -15.25 -2.80
N ILE A 26 -0.62 -13.98 -2.96
CA ILE A 26 -1.02 -12.89 -2.08
C ILE A 26 -2.00 -11.98 -2.82
N ALA A 27 -2.99 -11.48 -2.09
CA ALA A 27 -3.94 -10.49 -2.56
C ALA A 27 -3.95 -9.31 -1.60
N PHE A 28 -4.52 -8.20 -2.05
CA PHE A 28 -4.74 -7.01 -1.24
C PHE A 28 -6.23 -6.68 -1.27
N ILE A 29 -6.73 -6.10 -0.19
CA ILE A 29 -8.11 -5.62 -0.14
C ILE A 29 -8.17 -4.32 -0.95
N GLU A 30 -9.01 -4.29 -1.99
CA GLU A 30 -9.13 -3.15 -2.90
C GLU A 30 -9.40 -1.85 -2.14
N SER A 31 -10.37 -1.86 -1.21
CA SER A 31 -10.72 -0.68 -0.41
C SER A 31 -9.55 -0.14 0.44
N GLU A 32 -8.67 -1.00 0.95
CA GLU A 32 -7.49 -0.55 1.71
C GLU A 32 -6.42 0.08 0.81
N VAL A 33 -6.28 -0.45 -0.40
CA VAL A 33 -5.35 0.10 -1.40
C VAL A 33 -5.84 1.45 -1.90
N ASP A 34 -7.14 1.59 -2.16
CA ASP A 34 -7.74 2.85 -2.57
C ASP A 34 -7.58 3.93 -1.49
N GLN A 35 -7.89 3.60 -0.23
CA GLN A 35 -7.67 4.50 0.91
C GLN A 35 -6.20 4.93 1.03
N TRP A 36 -5.27 3.98 0.89
CA TRP A 36 -3.85 4.29 0.93
C TRP A 36 -3.41 5.23 -0.20
N ILE A 37 -3.95 5.06 -1.41
CA ILE A 37 -3.68 5.96 -2.54
C ILE A 37 -4.20 7.35 -2.22
N ASP A 38 -5.43 7.47 -1.73
CA ASP A 38 -6.04 8.75 -1.37
C ASP A 38 -5.25 9.46 -0.26
N GLU A 39 -4.84 8.74 0.78
CA GLU A 39 -3.97 9.27 1.83
C GLU A 39 -2.65 9.78 1.24
N LYS A 40 -1.99 9.01 0.37
CA LYS A 40 -0.73 9.44 -0.27
C LYS A 40 -0.91 10.67 -1.14
N ILE A 41 -2.00 10.76 -1.89
CA ILE A 41 -2.33 11.93 -2.70
C ILE A 41 -2.60 13.13 -1.79
N PHE A 42 -3.37 12.95 -0.72
CA PHE A 42 -3.65 13.98 0.28
C PHE A 42 -2.35 14.48 0.92
N TYR A 43 -1.51 13.60 1.48
CA TYR A 43 -0.23 14.00 2.06
C TYR A 43 0.67 14.68 1.01
N SER A 44 0.75 14.15 -0.21
CA SER A 44 1.63 14.72 -1.25
C SER A 44 1.17 16.08 -1.77
N ARG A 45 -0.14 16.32 -1.86
CA ARG A 45 -0.70 17.55 -2.44
C ARG A 45 -1.12 18.57 -1.38
N ASN A 46 -1.37 18.14 -0.16
CA ASN A 46 -1.76 18.97 0.98
C ASN A 46 -0.57 19.27 1.93
N GLN A 47 0.64 18.75 1.67
CA GLN A 47 1.91 19.23 2.26
C GLN A 47 2.40 20.56 1.65
N ALA A 48 1.51 21.37 1.07
CA ALA A 48 1.81 22.69 0.51
C ALA A 48 1.03 23.81 1.23
N ALA A 49 0.78 23.66 2.53
CA ALA A 49 0.26 24.71 3.40
C ALA A 49 1.14 24.85 4.65
#